data_AF-A0A6P0LAG8-F1
#
_entry.id   AF-A0A6P0LAG8-F1
#
_cell.length_a   1.000
_cell.length_b   1.000
_cell.length_c   1.000
_cell.angle_alpha   90.00
_cell.angle_beta   90.00
_cell.angle_gamma   90.00
#
_symmetry.space_group_name_H-M   'P 1'
#
loop_
_entity.id
_entity.type
_entity.pdbx_description
1 polymer ?
#
loop_
_entity_poly.entity_id
_entity_poly.type
_entity_poly.pdbx_seq_one_letter_code
_entity_poly.pdbx_strand_id
1 'polypeptide(L)'
;MRPKPIPPGPGQESVWDYPRPPRVEDVTKQIKIIFNGEIIADTHRAKRALETSHPPNYYIPVEDIKIEYFTPSNHSTYCEWRGRAYYYTLTVGDREAKNVAWYYTEIFPAYEELIG
;
A
#
# COMPACT_ATOMS: atom_id res chain seq x y z
N MET A 1 21.57 -16.47 8.80
CA MET A 1 21.17 -17.53 7.85
C MET A 1 20.62 -16.85 6.61
N ARG A 2 21.06 -17.19 5.39
CA ARG A 2 20.44 -16.64 4.17
C ARG A 2 19.10 -17.35 3.94
N PRO A 3 17.99 -16.64 3.72
CA PRO A 3 16.71 -17.28 3.42
C PRO A 3 16.83 -18.09 2.12
N LYS A 4 16.10 -19.21 2.04
CA LYS A 4 15.96 -20.02 0.82
C LYS A 4 14.59 -19.72 0.20
N PRO A 5 14.51 -18.95 -0.90
CA PRO A 5 13.25 -18.66 -1.58
C PRO A 5 12.57 -19.94 -2.06
N ILE A 6 11.24 -19.95 -2.00
CA ILE A 6 10.41 -20.96 -2.67
C ILE A 6 10.33 -20.57 -4.16
N PRO A 7 10.65 -21.47 -5.10
CA PRO A 7 10.47 -21.19 -6.53
C PRO A 7 9.00 -20.84 -6.84
N PRO A 8 8.72 -19.76 -7.56
CA PRO A 8 7.34 -19.40 -7.90
C PRO A 8 6.73 -20.42 -8.86
N GLY A 9 5.45 -20.76 -8.66
CA GLY A 9 4.66 -21.54 -9.60
C GLY A 9 4.22 -20.73 -10.82
N PRO A 10 3.53 -21.35 -11.80
CA PRO A 10 3.00 -20.65 -12.97
C PRO A 10 2.12 -19.45 -12.58
N GLY A 11 2.43 -18.27 -13.13
CA GLY A 11 1.70 -17.03 -12.86
C GLY A 11 1.96 -16.40 -11.48
N GLN A 12 2.87 -16.96 -10.68
CA GLN A 12 3.32 -16.36 -9.43
C GLN A 12 4.57 -15.51 -9.65
N GLU A 13 4.71 -14.48 -8.82
CA GLU A 13 5.91 -13.66 -8.72
C GLU A 13 6.66 -14.01 -7.44
N SER A 14 8.00 -13.96 -7.46
CA SER A 14 8.81 -14.10 -6.26
C SER A 14 9.15 -12.72 -5.70
N VAL A 15 8.79 -12.47 -4.44
CA VAL A 15 9.13 -11.23 -3.73
C VAL A 15 10.65 -11.03 -3.59
N TRP A 16 11.44 -12.09 -3.75
CA TRP A 16 12.91 -12.01 -3.72
C TRP A 16 13.49 -11.42 -5.01
N ASP A 17 12.70 -11.38 -6.09
CA ASP A 17 13.12 -10.83 -7.39
C ASP A 17 12.78 -9.34 -7.52
N TYR A 18 12.06 -8.77 -6.56
CA TYR A 18 11.74 -7.34 -6.54
C TYR A 18 13.01 -6.50 -6.29
N PRO A 19 13.16 -5.35 -6.97
CA PRO A 19 14.41 -4.59 -6.94
C PRO A 19 14.59 -3.77 -5.65
N ARG A 20 15.83 -3.32 -5.45
CA ARG A 20 16.17 -2.16 -4.62
C ARG A 20 16.98 -1.17 -5.45
N PRO A 21 16.56 0.11 -5.58
CA PRO A 21 15.37 0.73 -5.02
C PRO A 21 14.05 0.08 -5.48
N PRO A 22 12.98 0.10 -4.65
CA PRO A 22 11.65 -0.37 -5.05
C PRO A 22 11.20 0.17 -6.42
N ARG A 23 10.45 -0.65 -7.15
CA ARG A 23 9.82 -0.28 -8.43
C ARG A 23 8.33 -0.02 -8.23
N VAL A 24 7.81 0.99 -8.91
CA VAL A 24 6.38 1.30 -8.94
C VAL A 24 5.82 0.90 -10.30
N GLU A 25 4.64 0.28 -10.31
CA GLU A 25 3.94 -0.14 -11.52
C GLU A 25 2.46 0.21 -11.43
N ASP A 26 1.86 0.62 -12.55
CA ASP A 26 0.41 0.81 -12.64
C ASP A 26 -0.33 -0.53 -12.62
N VAL A 27 -1.49 -0.57 -11.98
CA VAL A 27 -2.34 -1.75 -11.86
C VAL A 27 -3.64 -1.52 -12.63
N THR A 28 -3.80 -2.23 -13.75
CA THR A 28 -5.00 -2.12 -14.60
C THR A 28 -6.16 -3.01 -14.14
N LYS A 29 -5.87 -3.96 -13.23
CA LYS A 29 -6.90 -4.81 -12.61
C LYS A 29 -7.70 -4.00 -11.58
N GLN A 30 -8.96 -4.37 -11.42
CA GLN A 30 -9.80 -3.80 -10.37
C GLN A 30 -9.26 -4.18 -8.99
N ILE A 31 -9.14 -3.19 -8.11
CA ILE A 31 -8.86 -3.39 -6.69
C ILE A 31 -10.08 -2.95 -5.90
N LYS A 32 -10.61 -3.86 -5.08
CA LYS A 32 -11.64 -3.55 -4.07
C LYS A 32 -11.10 -3.79 -2.68
N ILE A 33 -11.25 -2.79 -1.82
CA ILE A 33 -10.99 -2.91 -0.39
C ILE A 33 -12.33 -2.97 0.31
N ILE A 34 -12.61 -4.07 1.00
CA ILE A 34 -13.87 -4.31 1.70
C ILE A 34 -13.58 -4.43 3.19
N PHE A 35 -14.28 -3.65 4.00
CA PHE A 35 -14.19 -3.72 5.46
C PHE A 35 -15.58 -3.62 6.09
N ASN A 36 -15.87 -4.53 7.02
CA ASN A 36 -17.18 -4.67 7.64
C ASN A 36 -18.37 -4.72 6.64
N GLY A 37 -18.16 -5.36 5.48
CA GLY A 37 -19.17 -5.45 4.40
C GLY A 37 -19.29 -4.21 3.53
N GLU A 38 -18.64 -3.10 3.88
CA GLU A 38 -18.63 -1.86 3.12
C GLU A 38 -17.46 -1.82 2.14
N ILE A 39 -17.70 -1.29 0.93
CA ILE A 39 -16.63 -1.05 -0.05
C ILE A 39 -15.95 0.27 0.31
N ILE A 40 -14.72 0.18 0.81
CA ILE A 40 -13.91 1.31 1.24
C ILE A 40 -13.17 1.95 0.08
N ALA A 41 -12.76 1.13 -0.89
CA ALA A 41 -12.19 1.60 -2.14
C ALA A 41 -12.55 0.66 -3.29
N ASP A 42 -12.75 1.23 -4.48
CA ASP A 42 -12.97 0.50 -5.73
C ASP A 42 -12.28 1.27 -6.87
N THR A 43 -11.15 0.75 -7.38
CA THR A 43 -10.31 1.47 -8.35
C THR A 43 -9.78 0.57 -9.46
N HIS A 44 -9.52 1.18 -10.62
CA HIS A 44 -8.75 0.64 -11.73
C HIS A 44 -7.45 1.44 -11.98
N ARG A 45 -7.10 2.34 -11.06
CA ARG A 45 -6.02 3.32 -11.19
C ARG A 45 -5.01 3.21 -10.06
N ALA A 46 -4.93 2.04 -9.43
CA ALA A 46 -3.98 1.79 -8.37
C ALA A 46 -2.55 1.70 -8.90
N LYS A 47 -1.59 1.98 -8.04
CA LYS A 47 -0.18 1.66 -8.24
C LYS A 47 0.23 0.56 -7.27
N ARG A 48 1.16 -0.31 -7.68
CA ARG A 48 1.80 -1.29 -6.78
C ARG A 48 3.29 -0.95 -6.62
N ALA A 49 3.76 -0.93 -5.37
CA ALA A 49 5.18 -0.80 -5.05
C ALA A 49 5.76 -2.19 -4.76
N LEU A 50 6.78 -2.55 -5.54
CA LEU A 50 7.49 -3.83 -5.48
C LEU A 50 8.81 -3.64 -4.74
N GLU A 51 8.95 -4.23 -3.57
CA GLU A 51 10.14 -4.15 -2.74
C GLU A 51 10.61 -5.55 -2.32
N THR A 52 11.92 -5.78 -2.41
CA THR A 52 12.52 -7.07 -2.07
C THR A 52 11.99 -7.61 -0.75
N SER A 53 11.66 -8.89 -0.74
CA SER A 53 11.19 -9.70 0.39
C SER A 53 9.81 -9.36 0.95
N HIS A 54 9.04 -8.47 0.32
CA HIS A 54 7.69 -8.11 0.78
C HIS A 54 6.66 -8.25 -0.35
N PRO A 55 5.41 -8.68 -0.04
CA PRO A 55 4.32 -8.58 -0.99
C PRO A 55 4.13 -7.14 -1.48
N PRO A 56 3.59 -6.93 -2.69
CA PRO A 56 3.33 -5.59 -3.21
C PRO A 56 2.42 -4.79 -2.28
N ASN A 57 2.80 -3.55 -2.00
CA ASN A 57 1.90 -2.58 -1.38
C ASN A 57 1.12 -1.85 -2.48
N TYR A 58 -0.18 -1.64 -2.28
CA TYR A 58 -1.03 -0.97 -3.25
C TYR A 58 -1.36 0.44 -2.77
N TYR A 59 -1.17 1.41 -3.67
CA TYR A 59 -1.49 2.81 -3.46
C TYR A 59 -2.74 3.12 -4.29
N ILE A 60 -3.75 3.62 -3.59
CA ILE A 60 -5.08 3.87 -4.14
C ILE A 60 -5.27 5.38 -4.21
N PRO A 61 -5.71 5.94 -5.35
CA PRO A 61 -6.03 7.36 -5.43
C PRO A 61 -7.11 7.73 -4.40
N VAL A 62 -6.93 8.85 -3.68
CA VAL A 62 -7.86 9.28 -2.62
C VAL A 62 -9.28 9.45 -3.15
N GLU A 63 -9.45 9.84 -4.42
CA GLU A 63 -10.76 10.02 -5.04
C GLU A 63 -11.55 8.72 -5.17
N ASP A 64 -10.87 7.58 -5.14
CA ASP A 64 -11.49 6.24 -5.20
C ASP A 64 -11.66 5.63 -3.79
N ILE A 65 -11.39 6.40 -2.72
CA ILE A 65 -11.49 5.97 -1.32
C ILE A 65 -12.62 6.72 -0.62
N LYS A 66 -13.41 5.99 0.18
CA LYS A 66 -14.39 6.56 1.12
C LYS A 66 -13.68 7.11 2.37
N ILE A 67 -13.05 8.27 2.21
CA ILE A 67 -12.21 8.90 3.23
C ILE A 67 -13.01 9.25 4.52
N GLU A 68 -14.33 9.37 4.43
CA GLU A 68 -15.21 9.64 5.57
C GLU A 68 -15.15 8.57 6.68
N TYR A 69 -14.68 7.36 6.36
CA TYR A 69 -14.47 6.30 7.35
C TYR A 69 -13.09 6.34 8.02
N PHE A 70 -12.19 7.23 7.59
CA PHE A 70 -10.83 7.30 8.08
C PHE A 70 -10.61 8.49 9.01
N THR A 71 -9.84 8.25 10.08
CA THR A 71 -9.39 9.29 11.00
C THR A 71 -7.86 9.25 11.14
N PRO A 72 -7.17 10.41 11.14
CA PRO A 72 -5.72 10.43 11.31
C PRO A 72 -5.32 9.78 12.64
N SER A 73 -4.25 8.99 12.62
CA SER A 73 -3.62 8.44 13.80
C SER A 73 -2.40 9.27 14.21
N ASN A 74 -2.08 9.25 15.50
CA ASN A 74 -0.81 9.80 16.01
C ASN A 74 0.39 8.90 15.67
N HIS A 75 0.18 7.75 15.01
CA HIS A 75 1.23 6.84 14.60
C HIS A 75 1.92 7.31 13.32
N SER A 76 3.25 7.25 13.30
CA SER A 76 4.06 7.46 12.10
C SER A 76 5.27 6.54 12.09
N THR A 77 5.75 6.21 10.90
CA THR A 77 6.98 5.43 10.69
C THR A 77 7.87 6.15 9.70
N TYR A 78 9.18 5.88 9.74
CA TYR A 78 10.14 6.47 8.82
C TYR A 78 10.81 5.38 7.98
N CYS A 79 10.91 5.63 6.67
CA CYS A 79 11.62 4.80 5.71
C CYS A 79 12.73 5.62 5.05
N GLU A 80 13.95 5.08 5.01
CA GLU A 80 15.10 5.74 4.38
C GLU A 80 14.91 6.02 2.89
N TRP A 81 13.98 5.32 2.22
CA TRP A 81 13.69 5.45 0.79
C TRP A 81 12.42 6.24 0.47
N ARG A 82 11.52 6.39 1.44
CA ARG A 82 10.17 6.95 1.22
C ARG A 82 9.79 8.02 2.25
N GLY A 83 10.71 8.45 3.10
CA GLY A 83 10.42 9.48 4.09
C GLY A 83 9.44 9.01 5.17
N ARG A 84 8.62 9.94 5.67
CA ARG A 84 7.71 9.70 6.80
C ARG A 84 6.33 9.25 6.30
N ALA A 85 5.91 8.08 6.77
CA ALA A 85 4.55 7.58 6.62
C ALA A 85 3.70 8.00 7.81
N TYR A 86 2.52 8.53 7.52
CA TYR A 86 1.47 8.83 8.48
C TYR A 86 0.34 7.81 8.33
N TYR A 87 -0.35 7.50 9.41
CA TYR A 87 -1.33 6.41 9.41
C TYR A 87 -2.75 6.93 9.65
N TYR A 88 -3.72 6.20 9.10
CA TYR A 88 -5.14 6.36 9.37
C TYR A 88 -5.71 5.14 10.09
N THR A 89 -6.69 5.39 10.95
CA THR A 89 -7.58 4.37 11.52
C THR A 89 -8.89 4.37 10.74
N LEU A 90 -9.34 3.17 10.34
CA LEU A 90 -10.59 2.97 9.62
C LEU A 90 -11.69 2.53 10.60
N THR A 91 -12.83 3.19 10.58
CA THR A 91 -13.99 2.83 11.41
C THR A 91 -15.24 2.73 10.54
N VAL A 92 -15.89 1.57 10.56
CA VAL A 92 -17.12 1.30 9.80
C VAL A 92 -18.10 0.58 10.72
N GLY A 93 -19.20 1.24 11.06
CA GLY A 93 -20.16 0.73 12.04
C GLY A 93 -19.52 0.55 13.41
N ASP A 94 -19.57 -0.67 13.94
CA ASP A 94 -19.02 -1.07 15.23
C ASP A 94 -17.58 -1.61 15.15
N ARG A 95 -16.98 -1.66 13.95
CA ARG A 95 -15.63 -2.20 13.74
C ARG A 95 -14.62 -1.11 13.45
N GLU A 96 -13.44 -1.27 14.04
CA GLU A 96 -12.30 -0.39 13.89
C GLU A 96 -11.05 -1.19 13.49
N ALA A 97 -10.28 -0.66 12.55
CA ALA A 97 -8.96 -1.13 12.17
C ALA A 97 -7.94 0.00 12.34
N LYS A 98 -7.15 -0.07 13.42
CA LYS A 98 -6.15 0.95 13.79
C LYS A 98 -4.94 0.90 12.87
N ASN A 99 -4.45 2.08 12.46
CA ASN A 99 -3.24 2.24 11.64
C ASN A 99 -3.25 1.37 10.38
N VAL A 100 -4.40 1.23 9.72
CA VAL A 100 -4.60 0.26 8.64
C VAL A 100 -4.21 0.78 7.26
N ALA A 101 -4.20 2.10 7.10
CA ALA A 101 -3.76 2.77 5.88
C ALA A 101 -2.65 3.76 6.23
N TRP A 102 -1.75 4.01 5.30
CA TRP A 102 -0.72 5.02 5.44
C TRP A 102 -0.59 5.84 4.16
N TYR A 103 -0.04 7.04 4.31
CA TYR A 103 0.26 7.95 3.22
C TYR A 103 1.60 8.64 3.48
N TYR A 104 2.18 9.17 2.42
CA TYR A 104 3.44 9.90 2.47
C TYR A 104 3.24 11.34 2.01
N THR A 105 3.61 12.31 2.83
CA THR A 105 3.58 13.74 2.45
C THR A 105 4.87 14.20 1.79
N GLU A 106 5.96 13.45 1.98
CA GLU A 106 7.30 13.76 1.50
C GLU A 106 7.99 12.45 1.10
N ILE A 107 8.36 12.30 -0.17
CA ILE A 107 9.11 11.15 -0.68
C ILE A 107 10.27 11.61 -1.56
N PHE A 108 11.27 10.76 -1.75
CA PHE A 108 12.38 11.07 -2.66
C PHE A 108 11.89 11.15 -4.12
N PRO A 109 12.54 11.96 -4.99
CA PRO A 109 12.07 12.20 -6.37
C PRO A 109 11.75 10.94 -7.18
N ALA A 110 12.51 9.86 -6.96
CA ALA A 110 12.30 8.58 -7.64
C ALA A 110 10.95 7.89 -7.32
N TYR A 111 10.19 8.40 -6.35
CA TYR A 111 8.92 7.84 -5.93
C TYR A 111 7.75 8.80 -6.03
N GLU A 112 7.93 10.06 -6.48
CA GLU A 112 6.93 11.14 -6.48
C GLU A 112 5.52 10.72 -6.93
N GLU A 113 5.42 9.72 -7.80
CA GLU A 113 4.16 9.12 -8.24
C GLU A 113 3.32 8.44 -7.12
N LEU A 114 3.89 8.24 -5.94
CA LEU A 114 3.22 7.70 -4.75
C LEU A 114 2.73 8.79 -3.79
N ILE A 115 2.97 10.08 -4.07
CA ILE A 115 2.42 11.18 -3.25
C ILE A 115 0.92 11.29 -3.50
N GLY A 116 0.15 11.22 -2.42
CA GLY A 116 -1.31 11.19 -2.39
C GLY A 116 -1.79 10.39 -1.20
#